data_AF-A0A9P7E478-F1
#
_entry.id   AF-A0A9P7E478-F1
#
_cell.length_a   1.000
_cell.length_b   1.000
_cell.length_c   1.000
_cell.angle_alpha   90.00
_cell.angle_beta   90.00
_cell.angle_gamma   90.00
#
_symmetry.space_group_name_H-M   'P 1'
#
loop_
_entity.id
_entity.type
_entity.pdbx_description
1 polymer ?
#
loop_
_entity_poly.entity_id
_entity_poly.type
_entity_poly.pdbx_seq_one_letter_code
_entity_poly.pdbx_strand_id
1 'polypeptide(L)'
;KYPLAIVAKVLAVIRNHTLSAYDIGCRFSATVKASSLGPVIVVSTLAFTEQESHLCVGSFHGFAHNYICQTQHHPLGIEGAGLEDFGATEHIFSALNTLAPVIHYASSYHHHVFLDLFFAQWDEEKYMNLGTMLLNNYCQALHIISTDTLALREAMASLNIQQGNIEQWHSEEIQYFRTIGQEPEWDVHTVVYVELLQQLQEAE
;
A
#
# COMPACT_ATOMS: atom_id res chain seq x y z
N LYS A 1 13.30 13.19 7.86
CA LYS A 1 13.64 13.11 9.30
C LYS A 1 12.49 12.52 10.11
N TYR A 2 11.26 13.04 10.00
CA TYR A 2 10.12 12.53 10.77
C TYR A 2 9.69 11.09 10.45
N PRO A 3 9.54 10.67 9.17
CA PRO A 3 9.16 9.28 8.87
C PRO A 3 10.18 8.25 9.39
N LEU A 4 11.48 8.57 9.34
CA LEU A 4 12.53 7.71 9.91
C LEU A 4 12.42 7.62 11.44
N ALA A 5 12.07 8.71 12.12
CA ALA A 5 11.85 8.67 13.57
C ALA A 5 10.64 7.81 13.94
N ILE A 6 9.58 7.84 13.13
CA ILE A 6 8.41 6.96 13.31
C ILE A 6 8.82 5.50 13.14
N VAL A 7 9.53 5.15 12.06
CA VAL A 7 10.04 3.78 11.86
C VAL A 7 10.93 3.35 13.04
N ALA A 8 11.84 4.22 13.49
CA ALA A 8 12.69 3.92 14.64
C ALA A 8 11.86 3.62 15.91
N LYS A 9 10.79 4.38 16.15
CA LYS A 9 9.90 4.17 17.30
C LYS A 9 9.09 2.88 17.17
N VAL A 10 8.57 2.58 15.98
CA VAL A 10 7.87 1.33 15.68
C VAL A 10 8.78 0.14 15.95
N LEU A 11 10.01 0.15 15.44
CA LEU A 11 11.01 -0.91 15.70
C LEU A 11 11.38 -1.03 17.18
N ALA A 12 11.41 0.08 17.92
CA ALA A 12 11.72 0.04 19.35
C ALA A 12 10.58 -0.58 20.19
N VAL A 13 9.32 -0.45 19.75
CA VAL A 13 8.13 -0.89 20.51
C VAL A 13 7.61 -2.23 20.03
N ILE A 14 7.35 -2.35 18.73
CA ILE A 14 6.71 -3.51 18.09
C ILE A 14 7.76 -4.52 17.60
N ARG A 15 9.01 -4.07 17.38
CA ARG A 15 10.14 -4.85 16.82
C ARG A 15 9.95 -5.13 15.32
N ASN A 16 10.63 -6.16 14.82
CA ASN A 16 10.44 -6.67 13.46
C ASN A 16 9.03 -7.27 13.34
N HIS A 17 8.61 -7.67 12.13
CA HIS A 17 7.26 -8.21 11.84
C HIS A 17 6.18 -7.13 11.65
N THR A 18 6.56 -5.98 11.09
CA THR A 18 5.63 -4.88 10.84
C THR A 18 5.44 -4.64 9.35
N LEU A 19 4.20 -4.61 8.90
CA LEU A 19 3.84 -4.02 7.63
C LEU A 19 3.40 -2.58 7.86
N SER A 20 4.05 -1.63 7.19
CA SER A 20 3.77 -0.20 7.33
C SER A 20 3.54 0.40 5.96
N ALA A 21 2.47 1.17 5.81
CA ALA A 21 2.26 1.92 4.58
C ALA A 21 2.73 3.36 4.67
N TYR A 22 3.16 3.86 3.54
CA TYR A 22 3.37 5.28 3.31
C TYR A 22 3.14 5.55 1.82
N ASP A 23 2.62 6.72 1.44
CA ASP A 23 2.34 7.06 0.03
C ASP A 23 3.55 6.82 -0.87
N ILE A 24 4.74 7.11 -0.34
CA ILE A 24 6.02 6.87 -1.03
C ILE A 24 6.78 5.65 -0.49
N GLY A 25 6.08 4.69 0.14
CA GLY A 25 6.64 3.52 0.80
C GLY A 25 7.62 2.73 -0.09
N CYS A 26 7.28 2.63 -1.38
CA CYS A 26 8.12 1.99 -2.40
C CYS A 26 9.53 2.61 -2.52
N ARG A 27 9.66 3.94 -2.39
CA ARG A 27 10.95 4.65 -2.40
C ARG A 27 11.52 4.84 -1.00
N PHE A 28 10.63 4.98 -0.02
CA PHE A 28 11.01 5.21 1.36
C PHE A 28 11.73 3.99 1.94
N SER A 29 11.40 2.78 1.51
CA SER A 29 12.13 1.55 1.85
C SER A 29 13.64 1.67 1.60
N ALA A 30 14.05 2.20 0.45
CA ALA A 30 15.46 2.46 0.13
C ALA A 30 16.08 3.51 1.06
N THR A 31 15.31 4.53 1.43
CA THR A 31 15.75 5.56 2.39
C THR A 31 15.95 4.97 3.79
N VAL A 32 15.07 4.08 4.25
CA VAL A 32 15.24 3.38 5.53
C VAL A 32 16.48 2.50 5.50
N LYS A 33 16.67 1.70 4.44
CA LYS A 33 17.85 0.84 4.24
C LYS A 33 19.16 1.63 4.24
N ALA A 34 19.19 2.82 3.65
CA ALA A 34 20.36 3.68 3.61
C ALA A 34 20.60 4.49 4.90
N SER A 35 19.68 4.43 5.87
CA SER A 35 19.79 5.15 7.14
C SER A 35 20.47 4.32 8.23
N SER A 36 20.66 4.92 9.42
CA SER A 36 21.12 4.19 10.60
C SER A 36 20.18 3.06 11.06
N LEU A 37 18.96 3.00 10.52
CA LEU A 37 18.01 1.92 10.78
C LEU A 37 18.27 0.69 9.93
N GLY A 38 18.93 0.83 8.77
CA GLY A 38 19.18 -0.26 7.82
C GLY A 38 19.77 -1.53 8.43
N PRO A 39 20.77 -1.46 9.32
CA PRO A 39 21.32 -2.64 10.00
C PRO A 39 20.39 -3.27 11.04
N VAL A 40 19.39 -2.53 11.52
CA VAL A 40 18.47 -2.94 12.60
C VAL A 40 17.18 -3.51 12.04
N ILE A 41 16.72 -2.97 10.91
CA ILE A 41 15.52 -3.42 10.23
C ILE A 41 15.88 -4.48 9.18
N VAL A 42 15.16 -5.60 9.18
CA VAL A 42 15.22 -6.54 8.08
C VAL A 42 14.09 -6.18 7.12
N VAL A 43 14.40 -5.36 6.10
CA VAL A 43 13.41 -4.94 5.09
C VAL A 43 13.55 -5.77 3.83
N SER A 44 12.58 -6.67 3.61
CA SER A 44 12.38 -7.27 2.30
C SER A 44 11.62 -6.31 1.38
N THR A 45 11.94 -6.37 0.09
CA THR A 45 11.27 -5.62 -0.99
C THR A 45 10.47 -6.53 -1.91
N LEU A 46 10.39 -7.83 -1.60
CA LEU A 46 9.90 -8.86 -2.53
C LEU A 46 8.81 -9.77 -1.94
N ALA A 47 8.67 -9.81 -0.61
CA ALA A 47 7.57 -10.47 0.10
C ALA A 47 7.64 -10.13 1.60
N PHE A 48 6.48 -10.03 2.27
CA PHE A 48 6.44 -10.06 3.73
C PHE A 48 6.71 -11.49 4.19
N THR A 49 7.91 -11.76 4.68
CA THR A 49 8.16 -13.01 5.40
C THR A 49 7.88 -12.80 6.88
N GLU A 50 7.49 -13.85 7.60
CA GLU A 50 7.27 -13.79 9.06
C GLU A 50 8.50 -13.31 9.85
N GLN A 51 9.66 -13.04 9.23
CA GLN A 51 10.89 -12.61 9.90
C GLN A 51 11.24 -11.13 9.64
N GLU A 52 10.46 -10.41 8.83
CA GLU A 52 10.86 -9.13 8.24
C GLU A 52 9.81 -8.03 8.42
N SER A 53 10.25 -6.78 8.38
CA SER A 53 9.36 -5.61 8.29
C SER A 53 9.28 -5.16 6.84
N HIS A 54 8.08 -4.81 6.38
CA HIS A 54 7.86 -4.39 4.99
C HIS A 54 7.21 -3.02 4.93
N LEU A 55 7.56 -2.26 3.87
CA LEU A 55 7.00 -0.95 3.59
C LEU A 55 6.19 -1.02 2.29
N CYS A 56 4.89 -0.77 2.39
CA CYS A 56 3.97 -0.76 1.27
C CYS A 56 3.45 0.65 0.98
N VAL A 57 2.65 0.78 -0.07
CA VAL A 57 1.85 1.98 -0.37
C VAL A 57 0.43 1.73 0.12
N GLY A 58 -0.29 2.74 0.61
CA GLY A 58 -1.70 2.56 0.99
C GLY A 58 -2.56 2.16 -0.20
N SER A 59 -3.61 1.37 -0.01
CA SER A 59 -4.42 0.79 -1.09
C SER A 59 -5.05 1.85 -2.01
N PHE A 60 -5.39 3.02 -1.48
CA PHE A 60 -5.91 4.12 -2.29
C PHE A 60 -4.85 4.72 -3.23
N HIS A 61 -3.65 4.99 -2.72
CA HIS A 61 -2.56 5.57 -3.51
C HIS A 61 -1.83 4.55 -4.36
N GLY A 62 -1.90 3.26 -4.00
CA GLY A 62 -1.21 2.18 -4.68
C GLY A 62 -1.53 2.16 -6.18
N PHE A 63 -2.81 2.29 -6.55
CA PHE A 63 -3.24 2.34 -7.95
C PHE A 63 -2.75 3.57 -8.73
N ALA A 64 -2.31 4.65 -8.06
CA ALA A 64 -1.73 5.82 -8.72
C ALA A 64 -0.25 5.62 -9.11
N HIS A 65 0.39 4.54 -8.66
CA HIS A 65 1.77 4.23 -8.99
C HIS A 65 1.86 3.48 -10.32
N ASN A 66 3.04 3.43 -10.94
CA ASN A 66 3.22 2.60 -12.13
C ASN A 66 3.01 1.11 -11.79
N TYR A 67 2.65 0.32 -12.81
CA TYR A 67 2.28 -1.09 -12.62
C TYR A 67 3.37 -1.93 -11.95
N ILE A 68 4.65 -1.73 -12.30
CA ILE A 68 5.80 -2.41 -11.67
C ILE A 68 5.85 -2.14 -10.16
N CYS A 69 5.52 -0.92 -9.75
CA CYS A 69 5.48 -0.55 -8.35
C CYS A 69 4.29 -1.20 -7.64
N GLN A 70 3.12 -1.27 -8.30
CA GLN A 70 1.92 -1.88 -7.75
C GLN A 70 2.15 -3.36 -7.44
N THR A 71 2.73 -4.13 -8.36
CA THR A 71 2.95 -5.57 -8.20
C THR A 71 3.87 -5.93 -7.03
N GLN A 72 4.64 -4.98 -6.50
CA GLN A 72 5.58 -5.22 -5.40
C GLN A 72 5.20 -4.53 -4.08
N HIS A 73 4.41 -3.46 -4.12
CA HIS A 73 4.16 -2.60 -2.96
C HIS A 73 2.68 -2.34 -2.69
N HIS A 74 1.77 -2.83 -3.52
CA HIS A 74 0.34 -2.71 -3.29
C HIS A 74 -0.11 -3.72 -2.22
N PRO A 75 -0.91 -3.32 -1.20
CA PRO A 75 -1.28 -4.21 -0.09
C PRO A 75 -1.98 -5.50 -0.54
N LEU A 76 -2.82 -5.44 -1.57
CA LEU A 76 -3.47 -6.63 -2.15
C LEU A 76 -2.51 -7.72 -2.65
N GLY A 77 -1.29 -7.34 -3.05
CA GLY A 77 -0.25 -8.29 -3.48
C GLY A 77 0.69 -8.72 -2.36
N ILE A 78 0.49 -8.22 -1.14
CA ILE A 78 1.38 -8.48 0.01
C ILE A 78 0.66 -9.41 0.98
N GLU A 79 1.18 -10.64 1.08
CA GLU A 79 0.74 -11.58 2.10
C GLU A 79 0.89 -10.98 3.50
N GLY A 80 -0.11 -11.17 4.36
CA GLY A 80 -0.14 -10.58 5.70
C GLY A 80 -0.66 -9.14 5.78
N ALA A 81 -0.94 -8.46 4.66
CA ALA A 81 -1.63 -7.16 4.67
C ALA A 81 -3.10 -7.27 5.15
N GLY A 82 -3.72 -8.42 4.91
CA GLY A 82 -5.09 -8.68 5.34
C GLY A 82 -6.09 -7.73 4.69
N LEU A 83 -7.03 -7.22 5.49
CA LEU A 83 -8.10 -6.32 5.05
C LEU A 83 -7.75 -4.83 5.18
N GLU A 84 -6.53 -4.50 5.64
CA GLU A 84 -6.17 -3.11 5.86
C GLU A 84 -5.88 -2.37 4.55
N ASP A 85 -6.48 -1.19 4.44
CA ASP A 85 -6.23 -0.25 3.33
C ASP A 85 -5.06 0.70 3.60
N PHE A 86 -4.61 0.73 4.85
CA PHE A 86 -3.58 1.62 5.38
C PHE A 86 -3.85 3.13 5.17
N GLY A 87 -5.12 3.56 5.15
CA GLY A 87 -5.54 4.96 5.01
C GLY A 87 -5.68 5.75 6.33
N ALA A 88 -5.11 5.24 7.42
CA ALA A 88 -5.31 5.80 8.77
C ALA A 88 -4.84 7.27 8.89
N THR A 89 -3.80 7.65 8.16
CA THR A 89 -3.21 8.99 8.22
C THR A 89 -4.18 10.04 7.64
N GLU A 90 -4.82 9.71 6.53
CA GLU A 90 -5.83 10.54 5.87
C GLU A 90 -7.06 10.72 6.77
N HIS A 91 -7.49 9.66 7.45
CA HIS A 91 -8.58 9.74 8.43
C HIS A 91 -8.24 10.69 9.60
N ILE A 92 -6.99 10.63 10.10
CA ILE A 92 -6.51 11.54 11.15
C ILE A 92 -6.51 12.98 10.65
N PHE A 93 -5.95 13.26 9.47
CA PHE A 93 -5.93 14.62 8.91
C PHE A 93 -7.33 15.16 8.63
N SER A 94 -8.24 14.30 8.16
CA SER A 94 -9.64 14.67 7.98
C SER A 94 -10.28 15.08 9.31
N ALA A 95 -10.06 14.30 10.37
CA ALA A 95 -10.58 14.61 11.70
C ALA A 95 -9.95 15.86 12.31
N LEU A 96 -8.67 16.12 12.08
CA LEU A 96 -7.97 17.33 12.54
C LEU A 96 -8.58 18.62 11.98
N ASN A 97 -9.27 18.57 10.83
CA ASN A 97 -9.98 19.75 10.30
C ASN A 97 -11.05 20.29 11.24
N THR A 98 -11.55 19.48 12.18
CA THR A 98 -12.48 19.93 13.23
C THR A 98 -11.87 20.99 14.14
N LEU A 99 -10.54 21.02 14.30
CA LEU A 99 -9.82 22.02 15.07
C LEU A 99 -9.63 23.34 14.32
N ALA A 100 -9.79 23.36 13.00
CA ALA A 100 -9.51 24.54 12.17
C ALA A 100 -10.13 25.84 12.71
N PRO A 101 -11.41 25.87 13.15
CA PRO A 101 -12.02 27.10 13.65
C PRO A 101 -11.37 27.65 14.93
N VAL A 102 -10.89 26.77 15.82
CA VAL A 102 -10.33 27.17 17.11
C VAL A 102 -8.83 27.46 17.03
N ILE A 103 -8.10 26.79 16.14
CA ILE A 103 -6.66 26.99 15.98
C ILE A 103 -6.31 28.18 15.09
N HIS A 104 -7.18 28.58 14.16
CA HIS A 104 -6.90 29.64 13.17
C HIS A 104 -6.53 30.98 13.85
N TYR A 105 -7.21 31.32 14.94
CA TYR A 105 -6.99 32.56 15.69
C TYR A 105 -6.24 32.33 17.02
N ALA A 106 -5.78 31.11 17.27
CA ALA A 106 -5.08 30.77 18.50
C ALA A 106 -3.64 31.31 18.50
N SER A 107 -3.12 31.63 19.68
CA SER A 107 -1.67 31.81 19.82
C SER A 107 -0.94 30.50 19.58
N SER A 108 0.36 30.56 19.25
CA SER A 108 1.17 29.36 19.04
C SER A 108 1.10 28.38 20.21
N TYR A 109 1.06 28.87 21.45
CA TYR A 109 0.89 28.01 22.62
C TYR A 109 -0.45 27.25 22.59
N HIS A 110 -1.57 27.97 22.43
CA HIS A 110 -2.89 27.35 22.41
C HIS A 110 -3.07 26.40 21.22
N HIS A 111 -2.48 26.73 20.07
CA HIS A 111 -2.45 25.85 18.89
C HIS A 111 -1.85 24.47 19.22
N HIS A 112 -0.69 24.44 19.89
CA HIS A 112 -0.08 23.17 20.31
C HIS A 112 -0.91 22.44 21.37
N VAL A 113 -1.48 23.16 22.34
CA VAL A 113 -2.35 22.56 23.36
C VAL A 113 -3.59 21.91 22.73
N PHE A 114 -4.24 22.55 21.77
CA PHE A 114 -5.41 21.96 21.09
C PHE A 114 -5.04 20.73 20.26
N LEU A 115 -3.90 20.74 19.57
CA LEU A 115 -3.42 19.56 18.86
C LEU A 115 -3.10 18.41 19.82
N ASP A 116 -2.43 18.69 20.94
CA ASP A 116 -2.08 17.69 21.96
C ASP A 116 -3.34 17.05 22.57
N LEU A 117 -4.31 17.88 22.97
CA LEU A 117 -5.59 17.41 23.50
C LEU A 117 -6.36 16.56 22.49
N PHE A 118 -6.39 16.98 21.21
CA PHE A 118 -7.01 16.21 20.15
C PHE A 118 -6.37 14.84 20.00
N PHE A 119 -5.04 14.76 19.95
CA PHE A 119 -4.35 13.48 19.79
C PHE A 119 -4.51 12.58 21.01
N ALA A 120 -4.53 13.13 22.23
CA ALA A 120 -4.80 12.37 23.44
C ALA A 120 -6.22 11.76 23.43
N GLN A 121 -7.23 12.57 23.08
CA GLN A 121 -8.60 12.08 22.95
C GLN A 121 -8.73 11.05 21.82
N TRP A 122 -8.13 11.31 20.66
CA TRP A 122 -8.17 10.41 19.53
C TRP A 122 -7.55 9.05 19.85
N ASP A 123 -6.42 9.03 20.56
CA ASP A 123 -5.77 7.79 21.00
C ASP A 123 -6.67 6.98 21.94
N GLU A 124 -7.29 7.65 22.92
CA GLU A 124 -8.25 7.01 23.84
C GLU A 124 -9.46 6.43 23.07
N GLU A 125 -10.05 7.20 22.14
CA GLU A 125 -11.15 6.72 21.31
C GLU A 125 -10.74 5.52 20.44
N LYS A 126 -9.56 5.54 19.83
CA LYS A 126 -9.06 4.41 19.03
C LYS A 126 -8.80 3.18 19.89
N TYR A 127 -8.22 3.36 21.07
CA TYR A 127 -7.99 2.27 22.00
C TYR A 127 -9.31 1.64 22.46
N MET A 128 -10.32 2.45 22.79
CA MET A 128 -11.64 1.96 23.20
C MET A 128 -12.38 1.21 22.07
N ASN A 129 -12.17 1.60 20.81
CA ASN A 129 -12.78 0.94 19.65
C ASN A 129 -11.96 -0.22 19.07
N LEU A 130 -10.75 -0.47 19.57
CA LEU A 130 -9.83 -1.47 19.03
C LEU A 130 -10.46 -2.88 18.99
N GLY A 131 -11.14 -3.29 20.06
CA GLY A 131 -11.78 -4.60 20.13
C GLY A 131 -12.90 -4.78 19.10
N THR A 132 -13.73 -3.75 18.90
CA THR A 132 -14.80 -3.76 17.90
C THR A 132 -14.23 -3.80 16.49
N MET A 133 -13.18 -3.00 16.21
CA MET A 133 -12.50 -3.01 14.92
C MET A 133 -11.95 -4.41 14.59
N LEU A 134 -11.21 -5.03 15.53
CA LEU A 134 -10.66 -6.36 15.34
C LEU A 134 -11.74 -7.43 15.13
N LEU A 135 -12.82 -7.39 15.92
CA LEU A 135 -13.94 -8.33 15.78
C LEU A 135 -14.64 -8.18 14.43
N ASN A 136 -14.89 -6.96 13.98
CA ASN A 136 -15.52 -6.69 12.69
C ASN A 136 -14.65 -7.19 11.54
N ASN A 137 -13.35 -6.88 11.56
CA ASN A 137 -12.40 -7.36 10.55
C ASN A 137 -12.31 -8.89 10.54
N TYR A 138 -12.31 -9.53 11.71
CA TYR A 138 -12.30 -10.99 11.82
C TYR A 138 -13.58 -11.62 11.23
N CYS A 139 -14.75 -11.10 11.59
CA CYS A 139 -16.03 -11.56 11.03
C CYS A 139 -16.10 -11.35 9.52
N GLN A 140 -15.60 -10.21 9.02
CA GLN A 140 -15.51 -9.93 7.59
C GLN A 140 -14.59 -10.92 6.87
N ALA A 141 -13.42 -11.23 7.44
CA ALA A 141 -12.50 -12.22 6.88
C ALA A 141 -13.14 -13.61 6.80
N LEU A 142 -13.83 -14.05 7.87
CA LEU A 142 -14.57 -15.32 7.85
C LEU A 142 -15.67 -15.34 6.78
N HIS A 143 -16.39 -14.23 6.63
CA HIS A 143 -17.41 -14.10 5.60
C HIS A 143 -16.82 -14.26 4.21
N ILE A 144 -15.78 -13.48 3.87
CA ILE A 144 -15.06 -13.55 2.59
C ILE A 144 -14.57 -14.97 2.33
N ILE A 145 -13.95 -15.63 3.32
CA ILE A 145 -13.49 -17.01 3.16
C ILE A 145 -14.68 -17.93 2.85
N SER A 146 -15.80 -17.80 3.54
CA SER A 146 -16.97 -18.66 3.32
C SER A 146 -17.66 -18.43 1.97
N THR A 147 -17.71 -17.18 1.47
CA THR A 147 -18.44 -16.83 0.25
C THR A 147 -17.56 -16.92 -0.98
N ASP A 148 -16.36 -16.33 -0.92
CA ASP A 148 -15.55 -16.05 -2.10
C ASP A 148 -14.67 -17.24 -2.46
N THR A 149 -14.28 -18.09 -1.48
CA THR A 149 -13.52 -19.32 -1.75
C THR A 149 -14.30 -20.26 -2.67
N LEU A 150 -15.62 -20.36 -2.49
CA LEU A 150 -16.45 -21.20 -3.35
C LEU A 150 -16.51 -20.63 -4.77
N ALA A 151 -16.82 -19.34 -4.89
CA ALA A 151 -16.89 -18.65 -6.19
C ALA A 151 -15.54 -18.72 -6.93
N LEU A 152 -14.43 -18.50 -6.23
CA LEU A 152 -13.08 -18.61 -6.78
C LEU A 152 -12.81 -20.04 -7.26
N ARG A 153 -13.12 -21.05 -6.45
CA ARG A 153 -12.92 -22.46 -6.83
C ARG A 153 -13.74 -22.86 -8.05
N GLU A 154 -15.00 -22.43 -8.14
CA GLU A 154 -15.86 -22.69 -9.29
C GLU A 154 -15.34 -21.99 -10.55
N ALA A 155 -14.91 -20.73 -10.44
CA ALA A 155 -14.30 -19.98 -11.53
C ALA A 155 -13.01 -20.67 -12.01
N MET A 156 -12.12 -21.04 -11.08
CA MET A 156 -10.88 -21.77 -11.38
C MET A 156 -11.17 -23.11 -12.09
N ALA A 157 -12.15 -23.87 -11.61
CA ALA A 157 -12.54 -25.13 -12.24
C ALA A 157 -13.08 -24.92 -13.66
N SER A 158 -13.93 -23.92 -13.88
CA SER A 158 -14.49 -23.63 -15.21
C SER A 158 -13.45 -23.13 -16.23
N LEU A 159 -12.41 -22.46 -15.75
CA LEU A 159 -11.31 -21.95 -16.56
C LEU A 159 -10.12 -22.91 -16.66
N ASN A 160 -10.19 -24.09 -16.01
CA ASN A 160 -9.08 -25.05 -15.87
C ASN A 160 -7.80 -24.43 -15.26
N ILE A 161 -7.97 -23.52 -14.31
CA ILE A 161 -6.88 -22.85 -13.60
C ILE A 161 -6.59 -23.60 -12.31
N GLN A 162 -5.32 -23.92 -12.08
CA GLN A 162 -4.85 -24.46 -10.81
C GLN A 162 -4.33 -23.33 -9.92
N GLN A 163 -4.32 -23.56 -8.60
CA GLN A 163 -3.79 -22.57 -7.64
C GLN A 163 -2.36 -22.15 -8.02
N GLY A 164 -1.50 -23.13 -8.32
CA GLY A 164 -0.12 -22.93 -8.79
C GLY A 164 0.03 -21.99 -9.99
N ASN A 165 -1.00 -21.87 -10.84
CA ASN A 165 -0.96 -20.94 -11.96
C ASN A 165 -1.06 -19.49 -11.49
N ILE A 166 -1.80 -19.20 -10.42
CA ILE A 166 -1.97 -17.84 -9.88
C ILE A 166 -0.63 -17.35 -9.32
N GLU A 167 0.05 -18.16 -8.50
CA GLU A 167 1.37 -17.79 -7.96
C GLU A 167 2.43 -17.65 -9.07
N GLN A 168 2.36 -18.51 -10.08
CA GLN A 168 3.22 -18.44 -11.25
C GLN A 168 2.98 -17.15 -12.04
N TRP A 169 1.72 -16.82 -12.34
CA TRP A 169 1.36 -15.61 -13.09
C TRP A 169 1.77 -14.34 -12.38
N HIS A 170 1.63 -14.27 -11.06
CA HIS A 170 2.12 -13.13 -10.28
C HIS A 170 3.65 -12.95 -10.44
N SER A 171 4.39 -14.06 -10.39
CA SER A 171 5.85 -14.05 -10.59
C SER A 171 6.25 -13.66 -12.02
N GLU A 172 5.54 -14.21 -13.01
CA GLU A 172 5.72 -13.90 -14.44
C GLU A 172 5.40 -12.44 -14.74
N GLU A 173 4.34 -11.90 -14.15
CA GLU A 173 3.93 -10.51 -14.27
C GLU A 173 5.02 -9.57 -13.74
N ILE A 174 5.51 -9.80 -12.51
CA ILE A 174 6.61 -9.02 -11.93
C ILE A 174 7.82 -9.05 -12.87
N GLN A 175 8.17 -10.22 -13.43
CA GLN A 175 9.31 -10.37 -14.31
C GLN A 175 9.10 -9.66 -15.65
N TYR A 176 7.94 -9.84 -16.27
CA TYR A 176 7.56 -9.23 -17.54
C TYR A 176 7.66 -7.70 -17.47
N PHE A 177 7.07 -7.10 -16.43
CA PHE A 177 7.09 -5.66 -16.24
C PHE A 177 8.47 -5.11 -15.85
N ARG A 178 9.36 -5.92 -15.24
CA ARG A 178 10.78 -5.54 -15.08
C ARG A 178 11.53 -5.49 -16.41
N THR A 179 11.15 -6.35 -17.36
CA THR A 179 11.82 -6.47 -18.67
C THR A 179 11.24 -5.59 -19.76
N ILE A 180 10.07 -4.98 -19.54
CA ILE A 180 9.38 -4.04 -20.46
C ILE A 180 10.18 -2.76 -20.76
N GLY A 181 11.43 -2.64 -20.29
CA GLY A 181 12.33 -1.54 -20.60
C GLY A 181 12.64 -1.44 -22.10
N GLN A 182 11.87 -0.57 -22.76
CA GLN A 182 11.79 -0.26 -24.20
C GLN A 182 11.02 -1.30 -25.02
N GLU A 183 9.88 -0.86 -25.57
CA GLU A 183 9.22 -1.55 -26.69
C GLU A 183 10.28 -1.82 -27.77
N PRO A 184 10.29 -3.02 -28.38
CA PRO A 184 11.18 -3.28 -29.51
C PRO A 184 11.06 -2.15 -30.52
N GLU A 185 12.18 -1.63 -31.06
CA GLU A 185 12.14 -0.53 -32.04
C GLU A 185 11.17 -0.82 -33.20
N TRP A 186 11.04 -2.10 -33.57
CA TRP A 186 10.07 -2.57 -34.55
C TRP A 186 8.61 -2.31 -34.18
N ASP A 187 8.21 -2.53 -32.92
CA ASP A 187 6.84 -2.32 -32.46
C ASP A 187 6.51 -0.82 -32.47
N VAL A 188 7.45 0.02 -32.02
CA VAL A 188 7.33 1.49 -32.09
C VAL A 188 7.16 1.94 -33.54
N HIS A 189 7.98 1.43 -34.47
CA HIS A 189 7.87 1.75 -35.90
C HIS A 189 6.55 1.28 -36.50
N THR A 190 6.05 0.12 -36.10
CA THR A 190 4.79 -0.45 -36.61
C THR A 190 3.59 0.39 -36.14
N VAL A 191 3.58 0.79 -34.87
CA VAL A 191 2.54 1.67 -34.30
C VAL A 191 2.56 3.02 -35.02
N VAL A 192 3.72 3.66 -35.16
CA VAL A 192 3.86 4.94 -35.88
C VAL A 192 3.41 4.81 -37.34
N TYR A 193 3.73 3.72 -38.01
CA TYR A 193 3.29 3.47 -39.39
C TYR A 193 1.76 3.37 -39.49
N VAL A 194 1.11 2.67 -38.56
CA VAL A 194 -0.36 2.56 -38.52
C VAL A 194 -1.01 3.90 -38.20
N GLU A 195 -0.47 4.67 -37.25
CA GLU A 195 -0.96 6.02 -36.93
C GLU A 195 -0.85 6.96 -38.14
N LEU A 196 0.25 6.90 -38.88
CA LEU A 196 0.44 7.68 -40.11
C LEU A 196 -0.54 7.27 -41.23
N LEU A 197 -0.83 5.97 -41.35
CA LEU A 197 -1.84 5.49 -42.31
C LEU A 197 -3.25 5.98 -41.95
N GLN A 198 -3.60 5.98 -40.66
CA GLN A 198 -4.88 6.52 -40.20
C GLN A 198 -4.99 8.02 -40.49
N GLN A 199 -3.94 8.78 -40.21
CA GLN A 199 -3.89 10.22 -40.52
C GLN A 199 -4.01 10.50 -42.03
N LEU A 200 -3.38 9.69 -42.87
CA LEU A 200 -3.51 9.81 -44.33
C LEU A 200 -4.97 9.58 -44.76
N GLN A 201 -5.61 8.55 -44.22
CA GLN A 201 -6.97 8.17 -44.57
C GLN A 201 -8.01 9.20 -44.08
N GLU A 202 -7.74 9.92 -43.00
CA GLU A 202 -8.58 11.03 -42.51
C GLU A 202 -8.39 12.33 -43.30
N ALA A 203 -7.25 12.49 -43.98
CA ALA A 203 -6.92 13.67 -44.77
C ALA A 203 -7.39 13.58 -46.24
N GLU A 204 -7.80 12.39 -46.69
CA GLU A 204 -8.41 12.11 -48.01
C GLU A 204 -9.95 12.19 -47.96
#